data_AF-I0Z4H3-F1
#
_entry.id   AF-I0Z4H3-F1
#
_cell.length_a   1.000
_cell.length_b   1.000
_cell.length_c   1.000
_cell.angle_alpha   90.00
_cell.angle_beta   90.00
_cell.angle_gamma   90.00
#
_symmetry.space_group_name_H-M   'P 1'
#
loop_
_entity.id
_entity.type
_entity.pdbx_description
1 polymer ?
#
loop_
_entity_poly.entity_id
_entity_poly.type
_entity_poly.pdbx_seq_one_letter_code
_entity_poly.pdbx_strand_id
1 'polypeptide(L)'
;MSKSTEEAGLRERCLMVRTICRGVLHALSFCHRRGVAHGSLGPGSIMLSTFRDCQARELIVKLDNFGFAQMQKPCAPGALYPSPQALDPDHPLSLAQQEDLRAAGLVLLETVICALADGGPSDATTSAALQRLVFDVFASDVHAFRRHCNQEQDWVLAAALLDEYDGWQLVADMISGQKSAEECLQNKFVCGV
;
A
#
# COMPACT_ATOMS: atom_id res chain seq x y z
N MET A 1 -17.49 9.54 -26.07
CA MET A 1 -18.28 8.71 -25.15
C MET A 1 -19.27 9.60 -24.42
N SER A 2 -20.32 9.08 -23.80
CA SER A 2 -21.23 9.92 -23.01
C SER A 2 -20.56 10.25 -21.67
N LYS A 3 -20.81 11.46 -21.11
CA LYS A 3 -20.26 11.88 -19.81
C LYS A 3 -20.55 10.86 -18.69
N SER A 4 -21.70 10.19 -18.75
CA SER A 4 -22.09 9.12 -17.82
C SER A 4 -21.22 7.87 -17.91
N THR A 5 -20.66 7.55 -19.09
CA THR A 5 -19.79 6.37 -19.29
C THR A 5 -18.40 6.63 -18.74
N GLU A 6 -17.88 7.85 -18.90
CA GLU A 6 -16.58 8.27 -18.35
C GLU A 6 -16.63 8.30 -16.82
N GLU A 7 -17.70 8.84 -16.24
CA GLU A 7 -17.92 8.81 -14.78
C GLU A 7 -18.04 7.39 -14.22
N ALA A 8 -18.69 6.47 -14.95
CA ALA A 8 -18.78 5.07 -14.56
C ALA A 8 -17.40 4.38 -14.60
N GLY A 9 -16.63 4.57 -15.67
CA GLY A 9 -15.28 4.01 -15.78
C GLY A 9 -14.33 4.51 -14.70
N LEU A 10 -14.40 5.80 -14.35
CA LEU A 10 -13.60 6.36 -13.26
C LEU A 10 -13.95 5.71 -11.91
N ARG A 11 -15.24 5.48 -11.63
CA ARG A 11 -15.67 4.79 -10.39
C ARG A 11 -15.14 3.36 -10.32
N GLU A 12 -15.18 2.63 -11.42
CA GLU A 12 -14.62 1.27 -11.49
C GLU A 12 -13.10 1.28 -11.27
N ARG A 13 -12.38 2.24 -11.87
CA ARG A 13 -10.93 2.43 -11.64
C ARG A 13 -10.63 2.73 -10.16
N CYS A 14 -11.38 3.64 -9.53
CA CYS A 14 -11.21 3.95 -8.11
C CYS A 14 -11.46 2.71 -7.22
N LEU A 15 -12.47 1.89 -7.57
CA LEU A 15 -12.73 0.62 -6.88
C LEU A 15 -11.59 -0.38 -7.06
N MET A 16 -11.05 -0.51 -8.27
CA MET A 16 -9.90 -1.36 -8.57
C MET A 16 -8.70 -0.97 -7.73
N VAL A 17 -8.35 0.32 -7.70
CA VAL A 17 -7.23 0.85 -6.90
C VAL A 17 -7.41 0.54 -5.42
N ARG A 18 -8.58 0.81 -4.83
CA ARG A 18 -8.86 0.46 -3.43
C ARG A 18 -8.74 -1.04 -3.16
N THR A 19 -9.20 -1.87 -4.10
CA THR A 19 -9.12 -3.33 -3.95
C THR A 19 -7.68 -3.82 -4.00
N ILE A 20 -6.83 -3.23 -4.84
CA ILE A 20 -5.38 -3.48 -4.84
C ILE A 20 -4.80 -3.13 -3.46
N CYS A 21 -5.09 -1.93 -2.95
CA CYS A 21 -4.57 -1.46 -1.66
C CYS A 21 -4.96 -2.40 -0.51
N ARG A 22 -6.25 -2.79 -0.47
CA ARG A 22 -6.77 -3.76 0.50
C ARG A 22 -6.07 -5.12 0.37
N GLY A 23 -5.90 -5.62 -0.85
CA GLY A 23 -5.25 -6.90 -1.11
C GLY A 23 -3.79 -6.94 -0.66
N VAL A 24 -3.04 -5.86 -0.91
CA VAL A 24 -1.65 -5.71 -0.44
C VAL A 24 -1.58 -5.74 1.09
N LEU A 25 -2.39 -4.92 1.78
CA LEU A 25 -2.43 -4.91 3.24
C LEU A 25 -2.87 -6.25 3.83
N HIS A 26 -3.80 -6.96 3.18
CA HIS A 26 -4.27 -8.27 3.63
C HIS A 26 -3.16 -9.32 3.53
N ALA A 27 -2.45 -9.37 2.40
CA ALA A 27 -1.33 -10.27 2.22
C ALA A 27 -0.18 -9.94 3.19
N LEU A 28 0.10 -8.66 3.40
CA LEU A 28 1.15 -8.23 4.33
C LEU A 28 0.81 -8.54 5.79
N SER A 29 -0.42 -8.25 6.22
CA SER A 29 -0.94 -8.64 7.54
C SER A 29 -0.86 -10.14 7.77
N PHE A 30 -1.13 -10.96 6.74
CA PHE A 30 -0.99 -12.40 6.83
C PHE A 30 0.46 -12.83 7.12
N CYS A 31 1.44 -12.21 6.44
CA CYS A 31 2.87 -12.45 6.67
C CYS A 31 3.31 -11.98 8.05
N HIS A 32 2.97 -10.74 8.42
CA HIS A 32 3.39 -10.12 9.68
C HIS A 32 2.87 -10.89 10.89
N ARG A 33 1.59 -11.31 10.88
CA ARG A 33 0.99 -12.18 11.92
C ARG A 33 1.60 -13.57 12.02
N ARG A 34 2.45 -13.97 11.06
CA ARG A 34 3.21 -15.23 11.07
C ARG A 34 4.68 -15.03 11.43
N GLY A 35 5.04 -13.83 11.88
CA GLY A 35 6.42 -13.48 12.18
C GLY A 35 7.29 -13.47 10.92
N VAL A 36 6.72 -13.10 9.77
CA VAL A 36 7.46 -12.94 8.50
C VAL A 36 7.46 -11.48 8.11
N ALA A 37 8.65 -10.93 7.82
CA ALA A 37 8.83 -9.69 7.08
C ALA A 37 9.29 -10.03 5.66
N HIS A 38 8.78 -9.33 4.65
CA HIS A 38 9.13 -9.53 3.25
C HIS A 38 10.56 -9.02 2.96
N GLY A 39 10.94 -7.87 3.51
CA GLY A 39 12.30 -7.32 3.46
C GLY A 39 12.72 -6.69 2.14
N SER A 40 11.84 -6.65 1.15
CA SER A 40 12.12 -6.07 -0.18
C SER A 40 10.84 -5.76 -0.96
N LEU A 41 9.82 -5.27 -0.26
CA LEU A 41 8.50 -5.02 -0.85
C LEU A 41 8.56 -3.85 -1.86
N GLY A 42 7.90 -4.02 -3.00
CA GLY A 42 7.77 -3.01 -4.05
C GLY A 42 6.79 -3.44 -5.15
N PRO A 43 6.55 -2.63 -6.20
CA PRO A 43 5.56 -2.94 -7.23
C PRO A 43 5.81 -4.29 -7.90
N GLY A 44 7.08 -4.65 -8.15
CA GLY A 44 7.46 -5.94 -8.74
C GLY A 44 7.27 -7.16 -7.83
N SER A 45 6.91 -6.98 -6.56
CA SER A 45 6.57 -8.07 -5.61
C SER A 45 5.08 -8.32 -5.48
N ILE A 46 4.23 -7.56 -6.21
CA ILE A 46 2.77 -7.64 -6.10
C ILE A 46 2.18 -8.16 -7.40
N MET A 47 1.47 -9.29 -7.30
CA MET A 47 0.78 -9.91 -8.43
C MET A 47 -0.72 -9.66 -8.35
N LEU A 48 -1.32 -9.30 -9.48
CA LEU A 48 -2.75 -9.09 -9.65
C LEU A 48 -3.34 -10.18 -10.54
N SER A 49 -4.48 -10.77 -10.16
CA SER A 49 -5.16 -11.78 -10.98
C SER A 49 -5.86 -11.21 -12.22
N THR A 50 -6.12 -9.91 -12.24
CA THR A 50 -6.78 -9.20 -13.33
C THR A 50 -6.34 -7.73 -13.35
N PHE A 51 -6.45 -7.10 -14.53
CA PHE A 51 -6.23 -5.67 -14.73
C PHE A 51 -7.50 -4.97 -15.23
N ARG A 52 -8.64 -5.66 -15.22
CA ARG A 52 -9.92 -5.13 -15.70
C ARG A 52 -10.67 -4.48 -14.55
N ASP A 53 -10.90 -3.17 -14.64
CA ASP A 53 -11.57 -2.37 -13.60
C ASP A 53 -12.95 -2.93 -13.22
N CYS A 54 -13.72 -3.41 -14.20
CA CYS A 54 -15.02 -4.04 -13.99
C CYS A 54 -14.98 -5.35 -13.18
N GLN A 55 -13.79 -5.93 -12.98
CA GLN A 55 -13.56 -7.13 -12.17
C GLN A 55 -12.91 -6.84 -10.82
N ALA A 56 -12.86 -5.59 -10.37
CA ALA A 56 -12.22 -5.21 -9.12
C ALA A 56 -12.62 -6.10 -7.94
N ARG A 57 -13.90 -6.46 -7.80
CA ARG A 57 -14.41 -7.32 -6.71
C ARG A 57 -13.91 -8.77 -6.73
N GLU A 58 -13.43 -9.24 -7.87
CA GLU A 58 -12.88 -10.59 -8.06
C GLU A 58 -11.34 -10.59 -8.00
N LEU A 59 -10.73 -9.41 -7.80
CA LEU A 59 -9.28 -9.25 -7.76
C LEU A 59 -8.68 -10.05 -6.60
N ILE A 60 -7.68 -10.86 -6.94
CA ILE A 60 -6.80 -11.53 -5.97
C ILE A 60 -5.44 -10.86 -6.08
N VAL A 61 -4.94 -10.41 -4.93
CA VAL A 61 -3.60 -9.85 -4.78
C VAL A 61 -2.71 -10.86 -4.05
N LYS A 62 -1.51 -11.10 -4.56
CA LYS A 62 -0.50 -11.96 -3.94
C LYS A 62 0.83 -11.23 -3.82
N LEU A 63 1.57 -11.54 -2.77
CA LEU A 63 2.98 -11.16 -2.64
C LEU A 63 3.86 -12.29 -3.20
N ASP A 64 4.92 -11.91 -3.88
CA ASP A 64 5.94 -12.79 -4.46
C ASP A 64 7.34 -12.22 -4.20
N ASN A 65 8.41 -12.95 -4.53
CA ASN A 65 9.81 -12.53 -4.37
C ASN A 65 10.30 -12.43 -2.90
N PHE A 66 9.99 -13.44 -2.07
CA PHE A 66 10.47 -13.56 -0.67
C PHE A 66 11.97 -13.89 -0.51
N GLY A 67 12.82 -13.56 -1.49
CA GLY A 67 14.25 -13.85 -1.47
C GLY A 67 15.03 -13.13 -0.35
N PHE A 68 14.48 -12.02 0.17
CA PHE A 68 15.02 -11.22 1.27
C PHE A 68 14.22 -11.33 2.57
N ALA A 69 13.30 -12.30 2.64
CA ALA A 69 12.38 -12.42 3.75
C ALA A 69 13.09 -12.81 5.05
N GLN A 70 12.62 -12.21 6.15
CA GLN A 70 13.05 -12.56 7.49
C GLN A 70 11.91 -13.26 8.21
N MET A 71 12.22 -14.30 8.98
CA MET A 71 11.22 -15.07 9.72
C MET A 71 11.66 -15.25 11.18
N GLN A 72 10.70 -15.16 12.09
CA GLN A 72 10.92 -15.51 13.49
C GLN A 72 11.34 -16.96 13.59
N LYS A 73 12.49 -17.22 14.21
CA LYS A 73 12.99 -18.59 14.38
C LYS A 73 12.03 -19.37 15.28
N PRO A 74 11.73 -20.65 14.96
CA PRO A 74 10.93 -21.50 15.83
C PRO A 74 11.57 -21.63 17.21
N CYS A 75 10.78 -21.46 18.28
CA CYS A 75 11.26 -21.71 19.65
C CYS A 75 11.54 -23.20 19.93
N ALA A 76 10.98 -24.12 19.13
CA ALA A 76 11.17 -25.55 19.27
C ALA A 76 11.72 -26.16 17.96
N PRO A 77 12.81 -26.95 18.02
CA PRO A 77 13.28 -27.73 16.88
C PRO A 77 12.17 -28.67 16.38
N GLY A 78 11.80 -28.59 15.10
CA GLY A 78 10.81 -29.47 14.46
C GLY A 78 9.38 -28.94 14.40
N ALA A 79 9.08 -27.76 14.96
CA ALA A 79 7.80 -27.10 14.71
C ALA A 79 7.77 -26.56 13.26
N LEU A 80 6.97 -27.18 12.39
CA LEU A 80 6.81 -26.76 10.99
C LEU A 80 6.14 -25.38 10.86
N TYR A 81 5.36 -24.97 11.87
CA TYR A 81 4.67 -23.68 11.95
C TYR A 81 4.64 -23.19 13.41
N PRO A 82 5.74 -22.64 13.94
CA PRO A 82 5.71 -22.09 15.29
C PRO A 82 4.67 -20.96 15.37
N SER A 83 3.88 -20.93 16.43
CA SER A 83 3.07 -19.75 16.74
C SER A 83 4.02 -18.58 17.01
N PRO A 84 3.91 -17.46 16.28
CA PRO A 84 4.77 -16.32 16.50
C PRO A 84 4.55 -15.74 17.88
N GLN A 85 5.64 -15.35 18.53
CA GLN A 85 5.61 -14.70 19.83
C GLN A 85 5.57 -13.19 19.64
N ALA A 86 4.97 -12.48 20.60
CA ALA A 86 5.07 -11.02 20.65
C ALA A 86 6.54 -10.60 20.61
N LEU A 87 6.84 -9.67 19.71
CA LEU A 87 8.18 -9.13 19.52
C LEU A 87 8.30 -7.79 20.24
N ASP A 88 9.49 -7.48 20.75
CA ASP A 88 9.83 -6.14 21.19
C ASP A 88 9.75 -5.17 19.98
N PRO A 89 9.22 -3.93 20.13
CA PRO A 89 9.26 -2.92 19.09
C PRO A 89 10.63 -2.71 18.42
N ASP A 90 11.72 -2.82 19.20
CA ASP A 90 13.10 -2.63 18.70
C ASP A 90 13.71 -3.93 18.15
N HIS A 91 12.97 -5.04 18.17
CA HIS A 91 13.44 -6.30 17.63
C HIS A 91 13.66 -6.17 16.10
N PRO A 92 14.75 -6.72 15.52
CA PRO A 92 15.06 -6.56 14.09
C PRO A 92 13.92 -6.95 13.14
N LEU A 93 13.18 -8.01 13.47
CA LEU A 93 12.01 -8.42 12.72
C LEU A 93 10.84 -7.42 12.81
N SER A 94 10.63 -6.79 13.97
CA SER A 94 9.61 -5.74 14.12
C SER A 94 9.97 -4.54 13.24
N LEU A 95 11.23 -4.10 13.27
CA LEU A 95 11.72 -3.03 12.40
C LEU A 95 11.57 -3.39 10.91
N ALA A 96 11.89 -4.63 10.53
CA ALA A 96 11.69 -5.09 9.15
C ALA A 96 10.21 -5.08 8.72
N GLN A 97 9.28 -5.42 9.62
CA GLN A 97 7.84 -5.31 9.36
C GLN A 97 7.38 -3.85 9.21
N GLN A 98 7.96 -2.92 9.98
CA GLN A 98 7.71 -1.49 9.82
C GLN A 98 8.21 -0.98 8.45
N GLU A 99 9.39 -1.43 8.01
CA GLU A 99 9.91 -1.10 6.68
C GLU A 99 9.04 -1.66 5.55
N ASP A 100 8.55 -2.89 5.68
CA ASP A 100 7.59 -3.45 4.71
C ASP A 100 6.33 -2.58 4.60
N LEU A 101 5.80 -2.11 5.73
CA LEU A 101 4.59 -1.30 5.75
C LEU A 101 4.82 0.07 5.11
N ARG A 102 5.99 0.66 5.36
CA ARG A 102 6.42 1.91 4.72
C ARG A 102 6.56 1.75 3.21
N ALA A 103 7.19 0.67 2.77
CA ALA A 103 7.30 0.33 1.35
C ALA A 103 5.92 0.08 0.72
N ALA A 104 5.00 -0.59 1.42
CA ALA A 104 3.63 -0.77 0.97
C ALA A 104 2.89 0.57 0.83
N GLY A 105 3.17 1.53 1.71
CA GLY A 105 2.61 2.89 1.67
C GLY A 105 3.06 3.63 0.41
N LEU A 106 4.33 3.49 0.02
CA LEU A 106 4.83 4.01 -1.25
C LEU A 106 4.16 3.34 -2.46
N VAL A 107 4.02 2.02 -2.46
CA VAL A 107 3.34 1.31 -3.55
C VAL A 107 1.89 1.76 -3.67
N LEU A 108 1.20 2.00 -2.55
CA LEU A 108 -0.15 2.54 -2.53
C LEU A 108 -0.19 3.91 -3.21
N LEU A 109 0.68 4.83 -2.80
CA LEU A 109 0.78 6.16 -3.42
C LEU A 109 1.08 6.08 -4.92
N GLU A 110 2.05 5.26 -5.31
CA GLU A 110 2.41 5.03 -6.71
C GLU A 110 1.22 4.48 -7.50
N THR A 111 0.51 3.51 -6.95
CA THR A 111 -0.68 2.90 -7.59
C THR A 111 -1.78 3.93 -7.78
N VAL A 112 -2.10 4.72 -6.74
CA VAL A 112 -3.16 5.74 -6.79
C VAL A 112 -2.81 6.85 -7.77
N ILE A 113 -1.59 7.39 -7.68
CA ILE A 113 -1.14 8.50 -8.52
C ILE A 113 -1.02 8.05 -9.97
N CYS A 114 -0.34 6.95 -10.27
CA CYS A 114 -0.22 6.45 -11.64
C CYS A 114 -1.57 6.10 -12.27
N ALA A 115 -2.53 5.61 -11.49
CA ALA A 115 -3.85 5.21 -11.99
C ALA A 115 -4.79 6.38 -12.30
N LEU A 116 -4.57 7.54 -11.66
CA LEU A 116 -5.47 8.68 -11.71
C LEU A 116 -4.82 9.98 -12.17
N ALA A 117 -3.53 9.96 -12.49
CA ALA A 117 -2.85 11.08 -13.12
C ALA A 117 -3.47 11.38 -14.50
N ASP A 118 -3.74 12.65 -14.79
CA ASP A 118 -4.34 13.09 -16.05
C ASP A 118 -3.42 12.77 -17.25
N GLY A 119 -2.11 12.96 -17.07
CA GLY A 119 -1.07 12.56 -18.01
C GLY A 119 -0.68 11.08 -17.96
N GLY A 120 -1.26 10.31 -17.04
CA GLY A 120 -0.88 8.94 -16.75
C GLY A 120 0.52 8.80 -16.09
N PRO A 121 1.09 7.58 -16.07
CA PRO A 121 2.40 7.35 -15.47
C PRO A 121 3.51 8.17 -16.16
N SER A 122 4.37 8.81 -15.37
CA SER A 122 5.49 9.64 -15.84
C SER A 122 6.71 9.50 -14.93
N ASP A 123 7.83 10.14 -15.29
CA ASP A 123 9.03 10.18 -14.44
C ASP A 123 8.74 10.70 -13.03
N ALA A 124 7.74 11.60 -12.90
CA ALA A 124 7.32 12.18 -11.64
C ALA A 124 6.52 11.23 -10.74
N THR A 125 5.95 10.16 -11.30
CA THR A 125 5.10 9.19 -10.58
C THR A 125 5.83 7.88 -10.27
N THR A 126 7.11 7.77 -10.60
CA THR A 126 7.93 6.59 -10.30
C THR A 126 8.11 6.40 -8.79
N SER A 127 8.26 5.15 -8.36
CA SER A 127 8.61 4.80 -6.97
C SER A 127 9.76 5.67 -6.41
N ALA A 128 10.84 5.86 -7.18
CA ALA A 128 11.99 6.67 -6.76
C ALA A 128 11.65 8.17 -6.60
N ALA A 129 10.84 8.73 -7.51
CA ALA A 129 10.41 10.12 -7.43
C ALA A 129 9.49 10.34 -6.21
N LEU A 130 8.53 9.44 -5.99
CA LEU A 130 7.61 9.50 -4.86
C LEU A 130 8.34 9.29 -3.53
N GLN A 131 9.30 8.36 -3.46
CA GLN A 131 10.15 8.17 -2.29
C GLN A 131 10.89 9.47 -1.93
N ARG A 132 11.54 10.12 -2.92
CA ARG A 132 12.23 11.39 -2.69
C ARG A 132 11.28 12.49 -2.23
N LEU A 133 10.10 12.60 -2.84
CA LEU A 133 9.11 13.60 -2.43
C LEU A 133 8.66 13.35 -0.98
N VAL A 134 8.19 12.16 -0.67
CA VAL A 134 7.62 11.84 0.64
C VAL A 134 8.67 11.91 1.74
N PHE A 135 9.84 11.28 1.55
CA PHE A 135 10.83 11.15 2.61
C PHE A 135 11.83 12.30 2.68
N ASP A 136 12.28 12.82 1.55
CA ASP A 136 13.34 13.84 1.55
C ASP A 136 12.76 15.25 1.54
N VAL A 137 11.80 15.52 0.64
CA VAL A 137 11.22 16.87 0.47
C VAL A 137 10.23 17.19 1.59
N PHE A 138 9.31 16.26 1.88
CA PHE A 138 8.29 16.44 2.90
C PHE A 138 8.65 15.82 4.25
N ALA A 139 9.82 15.20 4.40
CA ALA A 139 10.30 14.65 5.67
C ALA A 139 9.28 13.69 6.34
N SER A 140 8.61 12.85 5.55
CA SER A 140 7.51 11.97 5.95
C SER A 140 6.22 12.66 6.41
N ASP A 141 6.08 13.99 6.24
CA ASP A 141 4.81 14.70 6.46
C ASP A 141 3.86 14.44 5.28
N VAL A 142 3.08 13.37 5.41
CA VAL A 142 2.06 12.97 4.43
C VAL A 142 0.99 14.06 4.24
N HIS A 143 0.69 14.87 5.25
CA HIS A 143 -0.28 15.95 5.11
C HIS A 143 0.28 17.15 4.34
N ALA A 144 1.58 17.43 4.45
CA ALA A 144 2.25 18.37 3.56
C ALA A 144 2.27 17.86 2.11
N PHE A 145 2.59 16.59 1.91
CA PHE A 145 2.55 15.97 0.59
C PHE A 145 1.14 16.00 -0.03
N ARG A 146 0.09 15.73 0.75
CA ARG A 146 -1.32 15.90 0.34
C ARG A 146 -1.60 17.32 -0.17
N ARG A 147 -1.14 18.36 0.53
CA ARG A 147 -1.36 19.76 0.12
C ARG A 147 -0.70 20.04 -1.23
N HIS A 148 0.49 19.48 -1.46
CA HIS A 148 1.17 19.58 -2.76
C HIS A 148 0.38 18.87 -3.87
N CYS A 149 -0.09 17.64 -3.63
CA CYS A 149 -0.90 16.90 -4.61
C CYS A 149 -2.19 17.63 -5.01
N ASN A 150 -2.81 18.37 -4.08
CA ASN A 150 -3.99 19.18 -4.36
C ASN A 150 -3.72 20.44 -5.21
N GLN A 151 -2.45 20.84 -5.34
CA GLN A 151 -2.03 21.98 -6.17
C GLN A 151 -1.54 21.55 -7.55
N GLU A 152 -1.10 20.30 -7.69
CA GLU A 152 -0.70 19.71 -8.95
C GLU A 152 -1.93 19.26 -9.74
N GLN A 153 -2.19 19.90 -10.88
CA GLN A 153 -3.35 19.60 -11.72
C GLN A 153 -3.40 18.12 -12.12
N ASP A 154 -2.24 17.53 -12.37
CA ASP A 154 -2.11 16.13 -12.77
C ASP A 154 -2.54 15.17 -11.66
N TRP A 155 -2.40 15.54 -10.38
CA TRP A 155 -2.61 14.62 -9.24
C TRP A 155 -3.90 14.89 -8.46
N VAL A 156 -4.72 15.83 -8.91
CA VAL A 156 -5.93 16.24 -8.18
C VAL A 156 -6.93 15.09 -7.99
N LEU A 157 -7.09 14.20 -8.97
CA LEU A 157 -7.99 13.04 -8.86
C LEU A 157 -7.44 11.99 -7.89
N ALA A 158 -6.12 11.76 -7.91
CA ALA A 158 -5.44 10.89 -6.96
C ALA A 158 -5.61 11.39 -5.52
N ALA A 159 -5.42 12.70 -5.32
CA ALA A 159 -5.60 13.33 -4.02
C ALA A 159 -7.06 13.30 -3.54
N ALA A 160 -8.01 13.54 -4.45
CA ALA A 160 -9.44 13.43 -4.16
C ALA A 160 -9.84 12.00 -3.77
N LEU A 161 -9.29 10.97 -4.44
CA LEU A 161 -9.54 9.58 -4.07
C LEU A 161 -9.12 9.30 -2.62
N LEU A 162 -7.92 9.75 -2.23
CA LEU A 162 -7.35 9.55 -0.89
C LEU A 162 -8.01 10.43 0.18
N ASP A 163 -8.67 11.52 -0.21
CA ASP A 163 -9.51 12.33 0.69
C ASP A 163 -10.77 11.57 1.12
N GLU A 164 -11.25 10.65 0.29
CA GLU A 164 -12.36 9.77 0.67
C GLU A 164 -11.93 8.77 1.76
N TYR A 165 -12.83 8.52 2.71
CA TYR A 165 -12.71 7.43 3.69
C TYR A 165 -11.39 7.38 4.47
N ASP A 166 -10.80 8.52 4.80
CA ASP A 166 -9.55 8.61 5.59
C ASP A 166 -8.32 7.96 4.88
N GLY A 167 -8.28 7.95 3.54
CA GLY A 167 -7.19 7.37 2.76
C GLY A 167 -5.82 8.01 3.00
N TRP A 168 -5.74 9.33 3.15
CA TRP A 168 -4.49 10.00 3.54
C TRP A 168 -4.02 9.61 4.94
N GLN A 169 -4.95 9.33 5.86
CA GLN A 169 -4.58 8.83 7.18
C GLN A 169 -4.02 7.41 7.10
N LEU A 170 -4.58 6.56 6.23
CA LEU A 170 -4.01 5.24 5.96
C LEU A 170 -2.56 5.34 5.46
N VAL A 171 -2.30 6.22 4.49
CA VAL A 171 -0.94 6.44 3.99
C VAL A 171 -0.02 6.93 5.11
N ALA A 172 -0.46 7.88 5.93
CA ALA A 172 0.32 8.37 7.07
C ALA A 172 0.66 7.25 8.07
N ASP A 173 -0.33 6.43 8.43
CA ASP A 173 -0.16 5.29 9.32
C ASP A 173 0.87 4.30 8.74
N MET A 174 0.78 3.99 7.45
CA MET A 174 1.70 3.07 6.77
C MET A 174 3.13 3.63 6.68
N ILE A 175 3.29 4.89 6.28
CA ILE A 175 4.60 5.55 6.13
C ILE A 175 5.30 5.71 7.48
N SER A 176 4.54 5.99 8.55
CA SER A 176 5.08 6.07 9.90
C SER A 176 5.63 4.73 10.41
N GLY A 177 5.04 3.61 9.97
CA GLY A 177 5.33 2.28 10.48
C GLY A 177 4.83 2.03 11.92
N GLN A 178 4.12 2.98 12.54
CA GLN A 178 3.72 2.86 13.95
C GLN A 178 2.55 1.91 14.19
N LYS A 179 1.72 1.69 13.17
CA LYS A 179 0.62 0.72 13.21
C LYS A 179 1.04 -0.57 12.53
N SER A 180 0.43 -1.68 12.93
CA SER A 180 0.53 -2.94 12.21
C SER A 180 -0.26 -2.92 10.90
N ALA A 181 0.09 -3.79 9.96
CA ALA A 181 -0.70 -4.00 8.74
C ALA A 181 -2.15 -4.42 9.05
N GLU A 182 -2.39 -5.14 10.16
CA GLU A 182 -3.74 -5.53 10.60
C GLU A 182 -4.57 -4.33 11.09
N GLU A 183 -3.96 -3.39 11.81
CA GLU A 183 -4.63 -2.15 12.21
C GLU A 183 -4.93 -1.27 10.99
N CYS A 184 -4.01 -1.18 10.03
CA CYS A 184 -4.21 -0.45 8.78
C CYS A 184 -5.39 -1.01 7.95
N LEU A 185 -5.65 -2.32 8.00
CA LEU A 185 -6.81 -2.95 7.33
C LEU A 185 -8.16 -2.47 7.87
N GLN A 186 -8.20 -1.91 9.09
CA GLN A 186 -9.44 -1.37 9.67
C GLN A 186 -9.77 0.03 9.16
N ASN A 187 -8.85 0.68 8.42
CA ASN A 187 -9.10 2.00 7.85
C ASN A 187 -10.23 1.94 6.80
N LYS A 188 -11.14 2.93 6.84
CA LYS A 188 -12.33 2.97 5.98
C LYS A 188 -12.02 3.01 4.48
N PHE A 189 -10.84 3.48 4.09
CA PHE A 189 -10.42 3.53 2.70
C PHE A 189 -10.31 2.14 2.07
N VAL A 190 -9.95 1.14 2.88
CA VAL A 190 -9.81 -0.27 2.46
C VAL A 190 -10.83 -1.19 3.15
N CYS A 191 -11.54 -0.72 4.16
CA CYS A 191 -12.58 -1.47 4.86
C CYS A 191 -13.92 -1.34 4.12
N GLY A 192 -14.46 -2.47 3.63
CA GLY A 192 -15.75 -2.51 2.95
C GLY A 192 -15.71 -2.33 1.43
N VAL A 193 -14.51 -2.43 0.84
CA VAL A 193 -14.30 -2.52 -0.62
C VAL A 193 -14.72 -3.88 -1.17
#